data_AF-A0A941HN36-F1
#
_entry.id   AF-A0A941HN36-F1
#
_cell.length_a   1.000
_cell.length_b   1.000
_cell.length_c   1.000
_cell.angle_alpha   90.00
_cell.angle_beta   90.00
_cell.angle_gamma   90.00
#
_symmetry.space_group_name_H-M   'P 1'
#
loop_
_entity.id
_entity.type
_entity.pdbx_description
1 polymer ?
#
loop_
_entity_poly.entity_id
_entity_poly.type
_entity_poly.pdbx_seq_one_letter_code
_entity_poly.pdbx_strand_id
1 'polypeptide(L)' 'MKRISKTKTMLVMSAGTLVIGASQIIAHYMQPNDLTKGLFWGIGIGLLLTTLIFGKFKTVQL' A
#
# COMPACT_ATOMS: atom_id res chain seq x y z
N MET A 1 -4.27 3.32 -20.37
CA MET A 1 -3.25 3.70 -19.36
C MET A 1 -2.05 2.78 -19.47
N LYS A 2 -0.81 3.31 -19.39
CA LYS A 2 0.42 2.48 -19.46
C LYS A 2 0.60 1.70 -18.15
N ARG A 3 0.91 0.40 -18.25
CA ARG A 3 1.27 -0.43 -17.08
C ARG A 3 2.56 0.07 -16.44
N ILE A 4 2.65 -0.05 -15.13
CA ILE A 4 3.83 0.36 -14.35
C ILE A 4 4.95 -0.68 -14.56
N SER A 5 6.22 -0.25 -14.64
CA SER A 5 7.35 -1.20 -14.77
C SER A 5 7.51 -2.03 -13.50
N LYS A 6 8.06 -3.24 -13.60
CA LYS A 6 8.24 -4.17 -12.48
C LYS A 6 8.94 -3.51 -11.28
N THR A 7 10.01 -2.76 -11.51
CA THR A 7 10.78 -2.06 -10.45
C THR A 7 9.93 -1.00 -9.74
N LYS A 8 9.15 -0.23 -10.51
CA LYS A 8 8.24 0.78 -9.96
C LYS A 8 7.09 0.14 -9.19
N THR A 9 6.51 -0.95 -9.69
CA THR A 9 5.49 -1.73 -8.96
C THR A 9 6.04 -2.23 -7.62
N MET A 10 7.26 -2.77 -7.61
CA MET A 10 7.90 -3.28 -6.40
C MET A 10 8.14 -2.16 -5.37
N LEU A 11 8.61 -0.98 -5.81
CA LEU A 11 8.76 0.20 -4.95
C LEU A 11 7.44 0.67 -4.33
N VAL A 12 6.39 0.79 -5.13
CA VAL A 12 5.07 1.26 -4.66
C VAL A 12 4.46 0.22 -3.71
N MET A 13 4.66 -1.06 -3.97
CA MET A 13 4.19 -2.15 -3.11
C MET A 13 4.90 -2.10 -1.74
N SER A 14 6.23 -1.97 -1.74
CA SER A 14 7.01 -1.79 -0.50
C SER A 14 6.58 -0.53 0.27
N ALA A 15 6.35 0.58 -0.43
CA ALA A 15 5.87 1.81 0.19
C ALA A 15 4.47 1.62 0.83
N GLY A 16 3.54 0.95 0.14
CA GLY A 16 2.22 0.63 0.68
C GLY A 16 2.29 -0.22 1.95
N THR A 17 3.14 -1.26 1.97
CA THR A 17 3.35 -2.11 3.15
C THR A 17 3.97 -1.32 4.32
N LEU A 18 4.94 -0.44 4.04
CA LEU A 18 5.54 0.43 5.06
C LEU A 18 4.53 1.40 5.65
N VAL A 19 3.67 2.00 4.84
CA VAL A 19 2.60 2.91 5.32
C VAL A 19 1.64 2.17 6.24
N ILE A 20 1.24 0.94 5.91
CA ILE A 20 0.37 0.12 6.76
C ILE A 20 1.07 -0.22 8.09
N GLY A 21 2.34 -0.62 8.04
CA GLY A 21 3.14 -0.92 9.24
C GLY A 21 3.29 0.29 10.15
N ALA A 22 3.66 1.44 9.58
CA ALA A 22 3.76 2.70 10.31
C ALA A 22 2.41 3.12 10.90
N SER A 23 1.32 2.95 10.14
CA SER A 23 -0.03 3.24 10.61
C SER A 23 -0.41 2.40 11.82
N GLN A 24 -0.03 1.12 11.88
CA GLN A 24 -0.30 0.26 13.03
C GLN A 24 0.47 0.73 14.27
N ILE A 25 1.74 1.12 14.11
CA ILE A 25 2.57 1.66 15.19
C ILE A 25 1.94 2.96 15.72
N ILE A 26 1.62 3.90 14.84
CA ILE A 26 1.01 5.19 15.22
C ILE A 26 -0.35 4.95 15.90
N ALA A 27 -1.17 4.04 15.37
CA ALA A 27 -2.47 3.73 15.95
C ALA A 27 -2.36 3.18 17.38
N HIS A 28 -1.32 2.37 17.65
CA HIS A 28 -1.09 1.78 18.96
C HIS A 28 -0.57 2.80 19.99
N TYR A 29 0.42 3.62 19.61
CA TYR A 29 1.08 4.53 20.56
C TYR A 29 0.41 5.90 20.71
N MET A 30 -0.20 6.43 19.64
CA MET A 30 -0.73 7.80 19.64
C MET A 30 -2.24 7.87 19.73
N GLN A 31 -2.95 6.73 19.67
CA GLN A 31 -4.42 6.64 19.64
C GLN A 31 -5.10 7.77 18.86
N PRO A 32 -4.71 7.99 17.58
CA PRO A 32 -5.28 9.08 16.80
C PRO A 32 -6.78 8.87 16.60
N ASN A 33 -7.50 9.96 16.32
CA ASN A 33 -8.94 9.92 16.07
C ASN A 33 -9.27 8.98 14.89
N ASP A 34 -10.47 8.43 14.89
CA ASP A 34 -10.89 7.36 13.97
C ASP A 34 -10.75 7.77 12.50
N LEU A 35 -10.99 9.05 12.19
CA LEU A 35 -10.78 9.60 10.85
C LEU A 35 -9.32 9.46 10.39
N THR A 36 -8.36 9.77 11.26
CA THR A 36 -6.94 9.72 10.94
C THR A 36 -6.47 8.29 10.77
N LYS A 37 -6.95 7.36 11.62
CA LYS A 37 -6.71 5.91 11.45
C LYS A 37 -7.24 5.42 10.11
N GLY A 38 -8.48 5.76 9.79
CA GLY A 38 -9.12 5.40 8.52
C GLY A 38 -8.36 5.92 7.30
N LEU A 39 -7.86 7.16 7.36
CA LEU A 39 -7.03 7.77 6.31
C LEU A 39 -5.74 6.99 6.06
N PHE A 40 -4.98 6.68 7.12
CA PHE A 40 -3.73 5.93 6.96
C PHE A 40 -3.93 4.52 6.40
N TRP A 41 -4.96 3.81 6.88
CA TRP A 41 -5.35 2.51 6.33
C TRP A 41 -5.80 2.62 4.88
N GLY A 42 -6.64 3.61 4.56
CA GLY A 42 -7.12 3.86 3.20
C GLY A 42 -6.00 4.16 2.22
N ILE A 43 -5.01 4.98 2.61
CA ILE A 43 -3.83 5.28 1.79
C ILE A 43 -3.00 4.01 1.55
N GLY A 44 -2.72 3.24 2.61
CA GLY A 44 -1.96 1.99 2.50
C GLY A 44 -2.62 0.97 1.57
N ILE A 45 -3.93 0.73 1.75
CA ILE A 45 -4.71 -0.18 0.91
C ILE A 45 -4.83 0.36 -0.52
N GLY A 46 -5.08 1.66 -0.69
CA GLY A 46 -5.19 2.30 -2.00
C GLY A 46 -3.89 2.17 -2.81
N LEU A 47 -2.74 2.36 -2.18
CA LEU A 47 -1.43 2.10 -2.80
C LEU A 47 -1.30 0.65 -3.25
N LEU A 48 -1.65 -0.31 -2.38
CA LEU A 48 -1.57 -1.73 -2.72
C LEU A 48 -2.52 -2.11 -3.86
N LEU A 49 -3.77 -1.64 -3.85
CA LEU A 49 -4.73 -1.88 -4.94
C LEU A 49 -4.26 -1.28 -6.26
N THR A 50 -3.67 -0.08 -6.22
CA THR A 50 -3.08 0.56 -7.41
C THR A 50 -1.96 -0.31 -7.96
N THR A 51 -1.12 -0.87 -7.09
CA THR A 51 -0.09 -1.82 -7.55
C THR A 51 -0.69 -3.08 -8.10
N LEU A 52 -1.72 -3.66 -7.48
CA LEU A 52 -2.37 -4.91 -7.92
C LEU A 52 -3.00 -4.78 -9.32
N ILE A 53 -3.71 -3.67 -9.56
CA ILE A 53 -4.45 -3.44 -10.81
C ILE A 53 -3.51 -3.02 -11.95
N PHE A 54 -2.54 -2.14 -11.66
CA PHE A 54 -1.70 -1.52 -12.70
C PHE A 54 -0.28 -2.09 -12.79
N GLY A 55 0.11 -2.95 -11.84
CA GLY A 55 1.43 -3.56 -11.77
C GLY A 55 1.65 -4.64 -12.83
N LYS A 56 2.89 -4.74 -13.32
CA LYS A 56 3.32 -5.90 -14.09
C LYS A 56 3.75 -7.03 -13.16
N PHE A 57 2.78 -7.78 -12.62
CA PHE A 57 3.07 -9.04 -11.95
C PHE A 57 3.30 -10.14 -12.99
N LYS A 58 4.36 -10.91 -12.81
CA LYS A 58 4.52 -12.17 -13.52
C LYS A 58 3.56 -13.13 -12.81
N THR A 59 2.39 -13.41 -13.39
CA THR A 59 1.51 -14.46 -12.87
C THR A 59 2.32 -15.75 -12.89
N VAL A 60 2.58 -16.31 -11.70
CA VAL A 60 3.11 -17.67 -11.59
C VAL A 60 1.94 -18.57 -12.01
N GLN A 61 1.98 -19.06 -13.23
CA GLN A 61 1.11 -20.15 -13.64
C GLN A 61 1.67 -21.41 -12.98
N LEU A 62 0.94 -21.89 -11.96
CA LEU A 62 1.14 -23.20 -11.35
C LEU A 62 0.80 -24.31 -12.36
#